data_AF-A0AAE8IA16-F1
#
_entry.id   AF-A0AAE8IA16-F1
#
_cell.length_a   1.000
_cell.length_b   1.000
_cell.length_c   1.000
_cell.angle_alpha   90.00
_cell.angle_beta   90.00
_cell.angle_gamma   90.00
#
_symmetry.space_group_name_H-M   'P 1'
#
loop_
_entity.id
_entity.type
_entity.pdbx_description
1 polymer ?
#
loop_
_entity_poly.entity_id
_entity_poly.type
_entity_poly.pdbx_seq_one_letter_code
_entity_poly.pdbx_strand_id
1 'polypeptide(L)' 'MSQHPCPADQMERLAGELHSLAFDMREPSRSIGRVERIIAEGERISAEVRALVRGKG' A
#
# COMPACT_ATOMS: atom_id res chain seq x y z
N MET A 1 -3.95 -23.95 12.47
CA MET A 1 -4.71 -23.79 11.20
C MET A 1 -4.42 -22.39 10.70
N SER A 2 -3.55 -22.25 9.69
CA SER A 2 -3.23 -20.93 9.13
C SER A 2 -4.34 -20.54 8.16
N GLN A 3 -5.32 -19.77 8.63
CA GLN A 3 -6.29 -19.13 7.75
C GLN A 3 -5.51 -18.14 6.89
N HIS A 4 -5.34 -18.48 5.61
CA HIS A 4 -4.84 -17.50 4.66
C HIS A 4 -5.92 -16.42 4.52
N PRO A 5 -5.59 -15.14 4.73
CA PRO A 5 -6.54 -14.06 4.55
C PRO A 5 -7.07 -14.11 3.12
N CYS A 6 -8.39 -14.04 2.96
CA CYS A 6 -9.00 -14.11 1.64
C CYS A 6 -8.68 -12.84 0.86
N PRO A 7 -8.83 -12.82 -0.48
CA PRO A 7 -8.49 -11.65 -1.26
C PRO A 7 -9.20 -10.35 -0.83
N ALA A 8 -10.41 -10.46 -0.25
CA ALA A 8 -11.12 -9.32 0.29
C ALA A 8 -10.40 -8.72 1.52
N ASP A 9 -9.95 -9.55 2.46
CA ASP A 9 -9.21 -9.12 3.65
C ASP A 9 -7.89 -8.44 3.26
N GLN A 10 -7.20 -9.00 2.26
CA GLN A 10 -5.97 -8.43 1.73
C GLN A 10 -6.21 -7.07 1.07
N MET A 11 -7.31 -6.92 0.32
CA MET A 11 -7.68 -5.65 -0.31
C MET A 11 -8.06 -4.59 0.74
N GLU A 12 -8.79 -4.97 1.79
CA GLU A 12 -9.15 -4.07 2.89
C GLU A 12 -7.90 -3.53 3.60
N ARG A 13 -6.93 -4.41 3.88
CA ARG A 13 -5.63 -4.00 4.43
C ARG A 13 -4.92 -2.99 3.51
N LEU A 14 -4.82 -3.29 2.21
CA LEU A 14 -4.17 -2.40 1.24
C LEU A 14 -4.86 -1.03 1.13
N ALA A 15 -6.18 -0.99 1.24
CA ALA A 15 -6.94 0.26 1.27
C ALA A 15 -6.62 1.09 2.53
N GLY A 16 -6.49 0.45 3.70
CA GLY A 16 -6.06 1.10 4.94
C GLY A 16 -4.63 1.65 4.89
N GLU A 17 -3.71 0.91 4.28
CA GLU A 17 -2.33 1.36 4.04
C GLU A 17 -2.27 2.55 3.10
N LEU A 18 -3.04 2.51 2.00
CA LEU A 18 -3.14 3.64 1.07
C LEU A 18 -3.72 4.89 1.74
N HIS A 19 -4.74 4.71 2.60
CA HIS A 19 -5.32 5.80 3.36
C HIS A 19 -4.30 6.45 4.30
N SER A 20 -3.49 5.63 4.99
CA SER A 20 -2.40 6.11 5.86
C SER A 20 -1.34 6.87 5.05
N LEU A 21 -0.92 6.33 3.90
CA LEU A 21 0.03 6.98 3.01
C LEU A 21 -0.50 8.34 2.49
N ALA A 22 -1.80 8.43 2.19
CA ALA A 22 -2.40 9.69 1.75
C ALA A 22 -2.31 10.79 2.82
N PHE A 23 -2.35 10.45 4.12
CA PHE A 23 -2.07 11.41 5.19
C PHE A 23 -0.62 11.90 5.18
N ASP A 24 0.34 11.00 4.96
CA ASP A 24 1.75 11.35 4.89
C ASP A 24 2.07 12.25 3.68
N MET A 25 1.25 12.20 2.63
CA MET A 25 1.35 13.03 1.43
C MET A 25 0.63 14.38 1.53
N ARG A 26 -0.15 14.63 2.60
CA ARG A 26 -1.01 15.82 2.73
C ARG A 26 -0.23 17.13 2.65
N GLU A 27 1.02 17.13 3.08
CA GLU A 27 1.91 18.29 3.00
C GLU A 27 3.13 18.00 2.12
N PRO A 28 3.45 18.87 1.15
CA PRO A 28 4.67 18.76 0.37
C PRO A 28 5.90 18.74 1.28
N SER A 29 6.69 17.67 1.21
CA SER A 29 7.92 17.55 1.99
C SER A 29 9.13 18.10 1.24
N ARG A 30 9.99 18.86 1.93
CA ARG A 30 11.33 19.24 1.43
C ARG A 30 12.41 18.21 1.77
N SER A 31 12.06 17.16 2.52
CA SER A 31 13.00 16.08 2.87
C SER A 31 12.99 15.03 1.78
N ILE A 32 14.11 14.90 1.06
CA ILE A 32 14.30 13.88 0.02
C ILE A 32 14.00 12.49 0.59
N GLY A 33 14.54 12.15 1.77
CA GLY A 33 14.31 10.84 2.39
C GLY A 33 12.86 10.57 2.81
N ARG A 34 12.04 11.61 3.03
CA ARG A 34 10.59 11.42 3.24
C ARG A 34 9.88 11.17 1.92
N VAL A 35 10.22 11.94 0.89
CA VAL A 35 9.64 11.79 -0.46
C VAL A 35 9.93 10.40 -1.03
N GLU A 36 11.18 9.94 -0.96
CA GLU A 36 11.59 8.60 -1.43
C GLU A 36 10.81 7.49 -0.72
N ARG A 37 10.62 7.58 0.60
CA ARG A 37 9.82 6.60 1.36
C ARG A 37 8.35 6.58 0.93
N ILE A 38 7.75 7.73 0.72
CA ILE A 38 6.36 7.84 0.24
C ILE A 38 6.22 7.19 -1.13
N ILE A 39 7.16 7.45 -2.05
CA ILE A 39 7.16 6.88 -3.39
C ILE A 39 7.29 5.35 -3.31
N ALA A 40 8.29 4.85 -2.60
CA ALA A 40 8.53 3.42 -2.45
C ALA A 40 7.32 2.69 -1.86
N GLU A 41 6.66 3.28 -0.87
CA GLU A 41 5.47 2.70 -0.25
C GLU A 41 4.27 2.69 -1.21
N GLY A 42 4.05 3.77 -1.96
CA GLY A 42 3.02 3.82 -2.99
C GLY A 42 3.24 2.80 -4.10
N GLU A 43 4.49 2.59 -4.53
CA GLU A 43 4.86 1.59 -5.51
C GLU A 43 4.61 0.16 -5.00
N ARG A 44 4.97 -0.11 -3.73
CA ARG A 44 4.70 -1.40 -3.06
C ARG A 44 3.20 -1.71 -3.03
N ILE A 45 2.39 -0.80 -2.51
CA ILE A 45 0.92 -0.97 -2.43
C ILE A 45 0.35 -1.20 -3.84
N SER A 46 0.79 -0.42 -4.82
CA SER A 46 0.36 -0.56 -6.21
C SER A 46 0.71 -1.93 -6.80
N ALA A 47 1.91 -2.46 -6.51
CA ALA A 47 2.33 -3.79 -6.95
C ALA A 47 1.50 -4.90 -6.31
N GLU A 48 1.23 -4.82 -5.00
CA GLU A 48 0.41 -5.80 -4.27
C GLU A 48 -1.04 -5.81 -4.77
N VAL A 49 -1.66 -4.65 -4.98
CA VAL A 49 -2.99 -4.56 -5.58
C VAL A 49 -3.01 -5.23 -6.96
N ARG A 50 -2.00 -4.98 -7.81
CA ARG A 50 -1.90 -5.62 -9.13
C ARG A 50 -1.74 -7.14 -9.04
N ALA A 51 -0.98 -7.65 -8.07
CA ALA A 51 -0.83 -9.08 -7.86
C ALA A 51 -2.17 -9.71 -7.43
N LEU A 52 -2.85 -9.07 -6.48
CA LEU A 52 -4.11 -9.53 -5.92
C LEU A 52 -5.22 -9.61 -6.97
N VAL A 53 -5.42 -8.54 -7.77
CA VAL A 53 -6.47 -8.52 -8.82
C VAL A 53 -6.17 -9.50 -9.97
N ARG A 54 -4.91 -9.92 -10.12
CA ARG A 54 -4.50 -10.95 -11.09
C ARG A 54 -4.57 -12.38 -10.52
N GLY A 55 -4.97 -12.54 -9.26
CA GLY A 55 -5.02 -13.84 -8.58
C GLY A 55 -3.65 -14.43 -8.25
N LYS A 56 -2.64 -13.58 -8.00
CA LYS A 56 -1.25 -13.97 -7.70
C LYS A 56 -0.84 -13.72 -6.23
N GLY A 57 -1.80 -13.42 -5.35
CA GLY A 57 -1.59 -13.13 -3.92
C GLY A 57 -2.36 -14.07 -3.01
#